data_AF-A0A3B9A6G1-F1
#
_entry.id   AF-A0A3B9A6G1-F1
#
_cell.length_a   1.000
_cell.length_b   1.000
_cell.length_c   1.000
_cell.angle_alpha   90.00
_cell.angle_beta   90.00
_cell.angle_gamma   90.00
#
_symmetry.space_group_name_H-M   'P 1'
#
loop_
_entity.id
_entity.type
_entity.pdbx_description
1 polymer ?
#
loop_
_entity_poly.entity_id
_entity_poly.type
_entity_poly.pdbx_seq_one_letter_code
_entity_poly.pdbx_strand_id
1 'polypeptide(L)'
;SFDQIPPDYVQKAEQIRMVFFDRSVGWNISSGLDCLAAPSWAASPSHCRRYFTGQVVCAAPSDQVKTYTSRDSVIPAPIRFPGGHDRSNIEFVLSEGAYWYEELLYFLNQVPQYADRQIITYGHNYLQVTNTSDIAEVYFDPNYSGPNIFELAALETQYPDKTFVYWTTSLARNIGTDVSRRFNEQMREWAKANNRILFDLADILSHTSDGQACLSDSGNPVICCEYTTESEGGHLGAVSTGKLQAAKAMWVLLAQLAGWQPNLP
;
A
#
# COMPACT_ATOMS: atom_id res chain seq x y z
N SER A 1 9.68 9.60 8.66
CA SER A 1 8.65 10.17 7.77
C SER A 1 9.22 10.39 6.37
N PHE A 2 8.40 10.35 5.32
CA PHE A 2 8.81 10.59 3.93
C PHE A 2 9.55 11.93 3.74
N ASP A 3 9.07 13.00 4.38
CA ASP A 3 9.70 14.33 4.28
C ASP A 3 11.08 14.41 4.96
N GLN A 4 11.54 13.32 5.59
CA GLN A 4 12.86 13.20 6.23
C GLN A 4 13.85 12.38 5.41
N ILE A 5 13.46 11.85 4.24
CA ILE A 5 14.38 11.11 3.36
C ILE A 5 15.42 12.11 2.82
N PRO A 6 16.73 11.91 3.07
CA PRO A 6 17.75 12.80 2.53
C PRO A 6 17.79 12.71 0.98
N PRO A 7 18.12 13.79 0.27
CA PRO A 7 18.14 13.81 -1.21
C PRO A 7 18.94 12.66 -1.85
N ASP A 8 20.09 12.31 -1.28
CA ASP A 8 20.92 11.21 -1.79
C ASP A 8 20.20 9.85 -1.73
N TYR A 9 19.36 9.63 -0.71
CA TYR A 9 18.58 8.40 -0.59
C TYR A 9 17.33 8.41 -1.45
N VAL A 10 16.76 9.58 -1.76
CA VAL A 10 15.74 9.70 -2.81
C VAL A 10 16.35 9.28 -4.15
N GLN A 11 17.50 9.83 -4.52
CA GLN A 11 18.17 9.49 -5.79
C GLN A 11 18.50 8.00 -5.88
N LYS A 12 19.00 7.39 -4.79
CA LYS A 12 19.24 5.93 -4.76
C LYS A 12 17.95 5.13 -4.89
N ALA A 13 16.88 5.55 -4.21
CA ALA A 13 15.57 4.91 -4.30
C ALA A 13 14.99 4.96 -5.73
N GLU A 14 15.17 6.07 -6.44
CA GLU A 14 14.75 6.24 -7.85
C GLU A 14 15.44 5.25 -8.80
N GLN A 15 16.64 4.75 -8.44
CA GLN A 15 17.36 3.75 -9.25
C GLN A 15 16.92 2.31 -8.97
N ILE A 16 16.10 2.05 -7.95
CA ILE A 16 15.67 0.70 -7.62
C ILE A 16 14.60 0.25 -8.60
N ARG A 17 14.89 -0.84 -9.34
CA ARG A 17 13.92 -1.49 -10.22
C ARG A 17 12.99 -2.39 -9.41
N MET A 18 11.75 -1.94 -9.24
CA MET A 18 10.72 -2.62 -8.45
C MET A 18 9.52 -2.95 -9.32
N VAL A 19 8.95 -4.14 -9.14
CA VAL A 19 7.60 -4.46 -9.61
C VAL A 19 6.73 -4.87 -8.42
N PHE A 20 5.50 -4.36 -8.39
CA PHE A 20 4.50 -4.79 -7.41
C PHE A 20 3.18 -5.17 -8.08
N PHE A 21 2.61 -6.27 -7.61
CA PHE A 21 1.37 -6.86 -8.10
C PHE A 21 0.27 -6.66 -7.07
N ASP A 22 -0.89 -6.20 -7.50
CA ASP A 22 -2.10 -6.09 -6.67
C ASP A 22 -3.27 -5.75 -7.62
N ARG A 23 -4.45 -5.54 -7.06
CA ARG A 23 -5.62 -4.93 -7.69
C ARG A 23 -6.07 -3.71 -6.90
N SER A 24 -6.92 -2.89 -7.53
CA SER A 24 -7.71 -1.85 -6.84
C SER A 24 -6.83 -0.87 -6.02
N VAL A 25 -6.54 -1.16 -4.76
CA VAL A 25 -5.70 -0.33 -3.89
C VAL A 25 -4.28 -0.19 -4.45
N GLY A 26 -3.67 -1.26 -4.98
CA GLY A 26 -2.37 -1.15 -5.64
C GLY A 26 -2.36 -0.21 -6.85
N TRP A 27 -3.45 -0.19 -7.65
CA TRP A 27 -3.62 0.82 -8.71
C TRP A 27 -3.65 2.23 -8.11
N ASN A 28 -4.34 2.41 -6.97
CA ASN A 28 -4.34 3.70 -6.29
C ASN A 28 -2.96 4.08 -5.74
N ILE A 29 -2.17 3.12 -5.24
CA ILE A 29 -0.77 3.35 -4.83
C ILE A 29 0.05 3.80 -6.05
N SER A 30 -0.07 3.13 -7.19
CA SER A 30 0.59 3.55 -8.44
C SER A 30 0.18 4.96 -8.85
N SER A 31 -1.12 5.29 -8.79
CA SER A 31 -1.61 6.66 -9.02
C SER A 31 -1.04 7.67 -8.00
N GLY A 32 -0.81 7.26 -6.76
CA GLY A 32 -0.13 8.07 -5.75
C GLY A 32 1.34 8.32 -6.09
N LEU A 33 2.05 7.31 -6.62
CA LEU A 33 3.42 7.47 -7.13
C LEU A 33 3.45 8.45 -8.31
N ASP A 34 2.48 8.39 -9.21
CA ASP A 34 2.35 9.36 -10.32
C ASP A 34 2.11 10.78 -9.80
N CYS A 35 1.36 10.94 -8.70
CA CYS A 35 1.19 12.24 -8.04
C CYS A 35 2.52 12.79 -7.52
N LEU A 36 3.33 11.94 -6.87
CA LEU A 36 4.65 12.33 -6.35
C LEU A 36 5.68 12.56 -7.45
N ALA A 37 5.48 11.96 -8.63
CA ALA A 37 6.32 12.16 -9.81
C ALA A 37 6.01 13.45 -10.59
N ALA A 38 4.82 14.04 -10.39
CA ALA A 38 4.51 15.33 -10.98
C ALA A 38 5.56 16.38 -10.56
N PRO A 39 5.94 17.35 -11.44
CA PRO A 39 7.00 18.32 -11.13
C PRO A 39 6.77 19.13 -9.84
N SER A 40 5.51 19.30 -9.45
CA SER A 40 5.11 19.88 -8.17
C SER A 40 3.66 19.52 -7.84
N TRP A 41 3.23 19.75 -6.59
CA TRP A 41 1.82 19.70 -6.24
C TRP A 41 0.94 20.53 -7.19
N ALA A 42 1.34 21.76 -7.51
CA ALA A 42 0.55 22.65 -8.37
C ALA A 42 0.46 22.16 -9.83
N ALA A 43 1.49 21.47 -10.31
CA ALA A 43 1.54 20.87 -11.65
C ALA A 43 0.93 19.46 -11.70
N SER A 44 0.56 18.88 -10.55
CA SER A 44 0.01 17.53 -10.50
C SER A 44 -1.40 17.45 -11.10
N PRO A 45 -1.79 16.27 -11.63
CA PRO A 45 -3.15 16.02 -12.07
C PRO A 45 -4.21 16.32 -11.01
N SER A 46 -5.43 16.68 -11.43
CA SER A 46 -6.52 17.05 -10.51
C SER A 46 -6.81 16.01 -9.42
N HIS A 47 -6.77 14.73 -9.77
CA HIS A 47 -7.00 13.62 -8.83
C HIS A 47 -5.93 13.52 -7.72
N CYS A 48 -4.81 14.22 -7.80
CA CYS A 48 -3.77 14.33 -6.77
C CYS A 48 -4.03 15.45 -5.75
N ARG A 49 -5.03 16.29 -6.00
CA ARG A 49 -5.33 17.49 -5.21
C ARG A 49 -6.74 17.48 -4.62
N ARG A 50 -7.34 16.31 -4.48
CA ARG A 50 -8.71 16.15 -3.96
C ARG A 50 -8.68 15.96 -2.46
N TYR A 51 -9.44 16.75 -1.73
CA TYR A 51 -9.58 16.59 -0.29
C TYR A 51 -10.92 17.13 0.21
N PHE A 52 -11.22 16.84 1.47
CA PHE A 52 -12.41 17.33 2.15
C PHE A 52 -12.47 18.86 2.17
N THR A 53 -13.67 19.42 2.05
CA THR A 53 -13.93 20.87 2.13
C THR A 53 -14.09 21.37 3.57
N GLY A 54 -14.36 20.46 4.51
CA GLY A 54 -14.53 20.74 5.93
C GLY A 54 -14.00 19.60 6.78
N GLN A 55 -14.73 19.23 7.83
CA GLN A 55 -14.38 18.12 8.71
C GLN A 55 -14.32 16.80 7.91
N VAL A 56 -13.32 15.97 8.21
CA VAL A 56 -13.25 14.60 7.69
C VAL A 56 -14.43 13.81 8.24
N VAL A 57 -15.24 13.27 7.35
CA VAL A 57 -16.34 12.36 7.70
C VAL A 57 -16.26 11.11 6.82
N CYS A 58 -16.62 9.98 7.41
CA CYS A 58 -16.68 8.70 6.71
C CYS A 58 -17.84 8.74 5.71
N ALA A 59 -17.69 8.05 4.57
CA ALA A 59 -18.71 8.02 3.51
C ALA A 59 -19.15 9.42 3.05
N ALA A 60 -18.21 10.37 2.95
CA ALA A 60 -18.54 11.75 2.61
C ALA A 60 -19.20 11.87 1.23
N PRO A 61 -20.30 12.64 1.12
CA PRO A 61 -20.92 12.92 -0.16
C PRO A 61 -20.00 13.76 -1.06
N SER A 62 -20.21 13.67 -2.37
CA SER A 62 -19.32 14.28 -3.37
C SER A 62 -19.19 15.80 -3.27
N ASP A 63 -20.16 16.50 -2.68
CA ASP A 63 -20.14 17.95 -2.42
C ASP A 63 -19.23 18.35 -1.26
N GLN A 64 -18.80 17.39 -0.42
CA GLN A 64 -17.83 17.59 0.65
C GLN A 64 -16.39 17.32 0.24
N VAL A 65 -16.14 16.99 -1.04
CA VAL A 65 -14.80 16.81 -1.59
C VAL A 65 -14.61 17.74 -2.77
N LYS A 66 -13.50 18.48 -2.80
CA LYS A 66 -13.15 19.33 -3.95
C LYS A 66 -11.73 19.09 -4.42
N THR A 67 -11.45 19.53 -5.64
CA THR A 67 -10.09 19.66 -6.16
C THR A 67 -9.53 21.03 -5.78
N TYR A 68 -8.44 21.05 -5.01
CA TYR A 68 -7.73 22.26 -4.62
C TYR A 68 -6.79 22.73 -5.74
N THR A 69 -6.60 24.05 -5.81
CA THR A 69 -5.83 24.77 -6.84
C THR A 69 -4.91 25.80 -6.18
N SER A 70 -3.97 26.38 -6.93
CA SER A 70 -3.13 27.48 -6.44
C SER A 70 -3.89 28.77 -6.11
N ARG A 71 -5.20 28.84 -6.42
CA ARG A 71 -6.06 29.98 -6.08
C ARG A 71 -6.72 29.84 -4.70
N ASP A 72 -6.71 28.64 -4.12
CA ASP A 72 -7.25 28.42 -2.78
C ASP A 72 -6.29 29.02 -1.73
N SER A 73 -6.84 29.77 -0.77
CA SER A 73 -6.06 30.48 0.25
C SER A 73 -5.34 29.56 1.23
N VAL A 74 -5.89 28.37 1.46
CA VAL A 74 -5.34 27.36 2.36
C VAL A 74 -5.39 26.00 1.68
N ILE A 75 -4.21 25.39 1.50
CA ILE A 75 -4.08 24.03 0.96
C ILE A 75 -3.93 23.05 2.12
N PRO A 76 -4.79 22.02 2.22
CA PRO A 76 -4.72 21.03 3.31
C PRO A 76 -3.37 20.33 3.33
N ALA A 77 -2.76 20.25 4.52
CA ALA A 77 -1.45 19.62 4.70
C ALA A 77 -1.36 18.18 4.16
N PRO A 78 -2.38 17.31 4.32
CA PRO A 78 -2.30 15.91 3.90
C PRO A 78 -2.16 15.71 2.38
N ILE A 79 -2.56 16.70 1.57
CA ILE A 79 -2.42 16.64 0.11
C ILE A 79 -1.25 17.46 -0.43
N ARG A 80 -0.42 18.05 0.43
CA ARG A 80 0.79 18.77 0.01
C ARG A 80 1.95 17.80 -0.17
N PHE A 81 2.74 18.04 -1.22
CA PHE A 81 3.96 17.30 -1.52
C PHE A 81 4.87 18.15 -2.43
N PRO A 82 6.20 17.96 -2.35
CA PRO A 82 7.15 18.69 -3.19
C PRO A 82 7.03 18.29 -4.67
N GLY A 83 6.84 17.00 -4.96
CA GLY A 83 6.84 16.45 -6.32
C GLY A 83 8.26 16.20 -6.84
N GLY A 84 8.36 15.77 -8.09
CA GLY A 84 9.62 15.63 -8.83
C GLY A 84 10.36 14.31 -8.62
N HIS A 85 9.72 13.29 -8.05
CA HIS A 85 10.35 11.99 -7.82
C HIS A 85 10.29 11.10 -9.08
N ASP A 86 11.42 10.57 -9.52
CA ASP A 86 11.45 9.67 -10.69
C ASP A 86 10.98 8.25 -10.32
N ARG A 87 9.73 7.94 -10.67
CA ARG A 87 9.13 6.61 -10.46
C ARG A 87 9.32 5.63 -11.62
N SER A 88 10.11 5.96 -12.65
CA SER A 88 10.18 5.19 -13.91
C SER A 88 10.67 3.74 -13.71
N ASN A 89 11.41 3.48 -12.63
CA ASN A 89 11.89 2.15 -12.26
C ASN A 89 10.93 1.37 -11.34
N ILE A 90 9.80 1.97 -10.94
CA ILE A 90 8.74 1.28 -10.21
C ILE A 90 7.71 0.85 -11.25
N GLU A 91 7.21 -0.36 -11.19
CA GLU A 91 6.17 -0.89 -12.08
C GLU A 91 5.02 -1.45 -11.25
N PHE A 92 3.79 -1.14 -11.67
CA PHE A 92 2.59 -1.75 -11.12
C PHE A 92 2.01 -2.73 -12.14
N VAL A 93 1.70 -3.94 -11.69
CA VAL A 93 1.03 -4.95 -12.50
C VAL A 93 -0.33 -5.26 -11.89
N LEU A 94 -1.37 -5.09 -12.69
CA LEU A 94 -2.74 -5.42 -12.29
C LEU A 94 -2.92 -6.95 -12.28
N SER A 95 -3.39 -7.50 -11.16
CA SER A 95 -3.78 -8.92 -11.04
C SER A 95 -5.23 -9.03 -10.57
N GLU A 96 -6.12 -9.62 -11.37
CA GLU A 96 -7.57 -9.66 -11.11
C GLU A 96 -8.09 -11.06 -10.81
N GLY A 97 -7.43 -11.80 -9.92
CA GLY A 97 -7.96 -13.08 -9.42
C GLY A 97 -9.22 -12.88 -8.58
N ALA A 98 -10.18 -13.80 -8.68
CA ALA A 98 -11.39 -13.73 -7.86
C ALA A 98 -11.09 -14.08 -6.39
N TYR A 99 -10.16 -15.00 -6.19
CA TYR A 99 -9.72 -15.47 -4.87
C TYR A 99 -8.23 -15.20 -4.61
N TRP A 100 -7.87 -15.17 -3.33
CA TRP A 100 -6.50 -14.88 -2.89
C TRP A 100 -5.46 -15.88 -3.44
N TYR A 101 -5.84 -17.15 -3.59
CA TYR A 101 -4.96 -18.19 -4.10
C TYR A 101 -4.73 -18.08 -5.61
N GLU A 102 -5.70 -17.55 -6.37
CA GLU A 102 -5.58 -17.31 -7.80
C GLU A 102 -4.60 -16.16 -8.07
N GLU A 103 -4.68 -15.09 -7.28
CA GLU A 103 -3.75 -13.96 -7.37
C GLU A 103 -2.33 -14.36 -6.96
N LEU A 104 -2.17 -15.15 -5.90
CA LEU A 104 -0.87 -15.71 -5.53
C LEU A 104 -0.29 -16.57 -6.65
N LEU A 105 -1.07 -17.50 -7.22
CA LEU A 105 -0.62 -18.33 -8.34
C LEU A 105 -0.28 -17.51 -9.58
N TYR A 106 -1.07 -16.48 -9.87
CA TYR A 106 -0.76 -15.55 -10.95
C TYR A 106 0.60 -14.89 -10.71
N PHE A 107 0.82 -14.30 -9.54
CA PHE A 107 2.09 -13.68 -9.18
C PHE A 107 3.27 -14.64 -9.32
N LEU A 108 3.19 -15.84 -8.73
CA LEU A 108 4.24 -16.86 -8.79
C LEU A 108 4.63 -17.20 -10.25
N ASN A 109 3.64 -17.29 -11.15
CA ASN A 109 3.86 -17.56 -12.56
C ASN A 109 4.45 -16.37 -13.35
N GLN A 110 4.30 -15.15 -12.87
CA GLN A 110 4.83 -13.95 -13.54
C GLN A 110 6.30 -13.68 -13.19
N VAL A 111 6.77 -14.13 -12.01
CA VAL A 111 8.13 -13.81 -11.51
C VAL A 111 9.26 -14.04 -12.53
N PRO A 112 9.30 -15.13 -13.33
CA PRO A 112 10.35 -15.31 -14.33
C PRO A 112 10.44 -14.19 -15.37
N GLN A 113 9.34 -13.47 -15.64
CA GLN A 113 9.31 -12.36 -16.61
C GLN A 113 9.95 -11.07 -16.07
N TYR A 114 10.11 -10.97 -14.76
CA TYR A 114 10.66 -9.80 -14.06
C TYR A 114 12.07 -10.06 -13.54
N ALA A 115 12.82 -10.94 -14.21
CA ALA A 115 14.19 -11.29 -13.84
C ALA A 115 15.15 -10.08 -13.86
N ASP A 116 14.79 -8.99 -14.54
CA ASP A 116 15.58 -7.76 -14.55
C ASP A 116 15.27 -6.83 -13.36
N ARG A 117 14.21 -7.08 -12.58
CA ARG A 117 13.87 -6.31 -11.39
C ARG A 117 14.78 -6.71 -10.21
N GLN A 118 14.93 -5.79 -9.26
CA GLN A 118 15.61 -6.01 -7.98
C GLN A 118 14.62 -6.39 -6.89
N ILE A 119 13.46 -5.73 -6.88
CA ILE A 119 12.36 -5.99 -5.95
C ILE A 119 11.17 -6.55 -6.74
N ILE A 120 10.65 -7.70 -6.32
CA ILE A 120 9.47 -8.34 -6.89
C ILE A 120 8.53 -8.66 -5.72
N THR A 121 7.33 -8.09 -5.73
CA THR A 121 6.43 -8.20 -4.57
C THR A 121 4.96 -8.25 -4.97
N TYR A 122 4.13 -8.79 -4.09
CA TYR A 122 2.70 -8.94 -4.26
C TYR A 122 1.98 -8.49 -2.99
N GLY A 123 1.01 -7.60 -3.17
CA GLY A 123 0.11 -7.12 -2.14
C GLY A 123 -1.19 -7.91 -2.14
N HIS A 124 -1.75 -8.11 -0.95
CA HIS A 124 -3.08 -8.71 -0.81
C HIS A 124 -4.16 -7.64 -0.77
N ASN A 125 -5.25 -7.85 -1.50
CA ASN A 125 -6.35 -6.88 -1.55
C ASN A 125 -7.43 -7.15 -0.47
N TYR A 126 -8.13 -6.10 -0.01
CA TYR A 126 -9.18 -6.21 1.02
C TYR A 126 -10.32 -7.17 0.64
N LEU A 127 -10.58 -7.34 -0.66
CA LEU A 127 -11.55 -8.29 -1.20
C LEU A 127 -11.16 -9.76 -0.96
N GLN A 128 -9.91 -10.04 -0.57
CA GLN A 128 -9.40 -11.37 -0.25
C GLN A 128 -9.58 -11.77 1.21
N VAL A 129 -9.91 -10.81 2.08
CA VAL A 129 -10.02 -11.00 3.54
C VAL A 129 -11.44 -10.70 4.04
N THR A 130 -12.44 -10.98 3.22
CA THR A 130 -13.85 -10.89 3.64
C THR A 130 -14.18 -12.00 4.64
N ASN A 131 -15.35 -11.92 5.29
CA ASN A 131 -15.80 -12.90 6.29
C ASN A 131 -15.98 -14.32 5.72
N THR A 132 -16.04 -14.47 4.39
CA THR A 132 -16.18 -15.76 3.72
C THR A 132 -14.83 -16.32 3.25
N SER A 133 -13.74 -15.59 3.46
CA SER A 133 -12.40 -16.03 3.06
C SER A 133 -11.81 -16.98 4.10
N ASP A 134 -11.15 -18.04 3.64
CA ASP A 134 -10.40 -19.01 4.43
C ASP A 134 -8.91 -18.63 4.57
N ILE A 135 -8.48 -17.50 4.01
CA ILE A 135 -7.06 -17.11 3.97
C ILE A 135 -6.40 -17.08 5.36
N ALA A 136 -7.14 -16.64 6.39
CA ALA A 136 -6.64 -16.59 7.76
C ALA A 136 -6.53 -17.97 8.43
N GLU A 137 -7.07 -19.02 7.81
CA GLU A 137 -7.02 -20.40 8.30
C GLU A 137 -5.92 -21.21 7.60
N VAL A 138 -5.70 -20.97 6.31
CA VAL A 138 -4.86 -21.86 5.47
C VAL A 138 -3.58 -21.23 4.92
N TYR A 139 -3.48 -19.89 4.86
CA TYR A 139 -2.34 -19.22 4.21
C TYR A 139 -0.99 -19.46 4.92
N PHE A 140 -1.02 -19.80 6.21
CA PHE A 140 0.17 -20.10 7.01
C PHE A 140 0.23 -21.57 7.45
N ASP A 141 -0.67 -22.44 6.96
CA ASP A 141 -0.68 -23.86 7.31
C ASP A 141 0.25 -24.67 6.38
N PRO A 142 1.33 -25.29 6.88
CA PRO A 142 2.24 -26.09 6.06
C PRO A 142 1.61 -27.39 5.52
N ASN A 143 0.43 -27.77 5.98
CA ASN A 143 -0.30 -28.96 5.50
C ASN A 143 -1.39 -28.62 4.48
N TYR A 144 -1.61 -27.34 4.18
CA TYR A 144 -2.55 -26.94 3.14
C TYR A 144 -2.03 -27.38 1.76
N SER A 145 -2.90 -27.97 0.94
CA SER A 145 -2.52 -28.53 -0.37
C SER A 145 -2.55 -27.51 -1.51
N GLY A 146 -3.11 -26.32 -1.27
CA GLY A 146 -3.12 -25.22 -2.22
C GLY A 146 -1.94 -24.26 -2.01
N PRO A 147 -1.82 -23.23 -2.88
CA PRO A 147 -0.76 -22.24 -2.76
C PRO A 147 -0.95 -21.42 -1.49
N ASN A 148 0.14 -21.08 -0.80
CA ASN A 148 0.14 -20.28 0.41
C ASN A 148 1.51 -19.58 0.57
N ILE A 149 1.83 -19.11 1.78
CA ILE A 149 3.08 -18.37 2.00
C ILE A 149 4.35 -19.19 1.73
N PHE A 150 4.27 -20.52 1.79
CA PHE A 150 5.44 -21.39 1.62
C PHE A 150 5.91 -21.46 0.16
N GLU A 151 5.01 -21.32 -0.83
CA GLU A 151 5.41 -21.14 -2.23
C GLU A 151 6.13 -19.81 -2.44
N LEU A 152 5.68 -18.74 -1.77
CA LEU A 152 6.36 -17.44 -1.81
C LEU A 152 7.76 -17.52 -1.18
N ALA A 153 7.90 -18.22 -0.05
CA ALA A 153 9.21 -18.44 0.58
C ALA A 153 10.13 -19.34 -0.25
N ALA A 154 9.59 -20.34 -0.94
CA ALA A 154 10.35 -21.19 -1.87
C ALA A 154 10.88 -20.38 -3.06
N LEU A 155 10.10 -19.40 -3.53
CA LEU A 155 10.49 -18.49 -4.59
C LEU A 155 11.71 -17.63 -4.20
N GLU A 156 11.81 -17.17 -2.94
CA GLU A 156 13.01 -16.47 -2.45
C GLU A 156 14.27 -17.34 -2.60
N THR A 157 14.14 -18.65 -2.35
CA THR A 157 15.26 -19.59 -2.50
C THR A 157 15.64 -19.80 -3.96
N GLN A 158 14.65 -19.76 -4.86
CA GLN A 158 14.86 -19.87 -6.30
C GLN A 158 15.52 -18.62 -6.90
N TYR A 159 15.28 -17.44 -6.33
CA TYR A 159 15.76 -16.15 -6.81
C TYR A 159 16.55 -15.39 -5.73
N PRO A 160 17.73 -15.89 -5.31
CA PRO A 160 18.47 -15.36 -4.17
C PRO A 160 19.06 -13.96 -4.40
N ASP A 161 19.10 -13.48 -5.65
CA ASP A 161 19.53 -12.13 -6.02
C ASP A 161 18.38 -11.10 -5.97
N LYS A 162 17.15 -11.54 -5.69
CA LYS A 162 15.95 -10.70 -5.63
C LYS A 162 15.57 -10.41 -4.19
N THR A 163 14.94 -9.25 -3.99
CA THR A 163 14.29 -8.90 -2.74
C THR A 163 12.79 -9.10 -2.87
N PHE A 164 12.22 -9.93 -2.00
CA PHE A 164 10.79 -10.07 -1.84
C PHE A 164 10.34 -9.25 -0.63
N VAL A 165 9.29 -8.47 -0.82
CA VAL A 165 8.64 -7.70 0.25
C VAL A 165 7.28 -8.35 0.52
N TYR A 166 6.98 -8.59 1.79
CA TYR A 166 5.70 -9.14 2.24
C TYR A 166 4.75 -8.00 2.55
N TRP A 167 3.45 -8.24 2.45
CA TRP A 167 2.43 -7.20 2.62
C TRP A 167 1.34 -7.66 3.57
N THR A 168 0.97 -6.79 4.51
CA THR A 168 -0.40 -6.89 5.06
C THR A 168 -1.40 -6.46 4.00
N THR A 169 -2.63 -6.95 4.12
CA THR A 169 -3.71 -6.61 3.19
C THR A 169 -4.06 -5.12 3.25
N SER A 170 -4.52 -4.56 2.14
CA SER A 170 -5.31 -3.33 2.22
C SER A 170 -6.58 -3.56 3.06
N LEU A 171 -7.10 -2.50 3.68
CA LEU A 171 -8.30 -2.55 4.51
C LEU A 171 -9.48 -1.85 3.83
N ALA A 172 -10.68 -2.23 4.24
CA ALA A 172 -11.94 -1.60 3.83
C ALA A 172 -12.70 -1.09 5.07
N ARG A 173 -13.71 -0.25 4.86
CA ARG A 173 -14.51 0.36 5.94
C ARG A 173 -15.39 -0.67 6.64
N ASN A 174 -16.51 -1.05 6.02
CA ASN A 174 -17.48 -1.95 6.63
C ASN A 174 -17.15 -3.44 6.43
N ILE A 175 -16.05 -3.74 5.73
CA ILE A 175 -15.49 -5.10 5.57
C ILE A 175 -14.22 -5.26 6.44
N GLY A 176 -14.07 -4.45 7.49
CA GLY A 176 -13.11 -4.73 8.57
C GLY A 176 -13.54 -5.98 9.34
N THR A 177 -13.02 -7.14 8.91
CA THR A 177 -13.42 -8.45 9.44
C THR A 177 -12.41 -8.99 10.45
N ASP A 178 -12.86 -9.96 11.25
CA ASP A 178 -11.95 -10.75 12.08
C ASP A 178 -10.90 -11.49 11.22
N VAL A 179 -11.30 -11.93 10.02
CA VAL A 179 -10.41 -12.55 9.03
C VAL A 179 -9.27 -11.60 8.63
N SER A 180 -9.58 -10.35 8.30
CA SER A 180 -8.57 -9.34 7.93
C SER A 180 -7.62 -9.02 9.08
N ARG A 181 -8.14 -8.90 10.30
CA ARG A 181 -7.35 -8.70 11.52
C ARG A 181 -6.39 -9.87 11.74
N ARG A 182 -6.91 -11.10 11.79
CA ARG A 182 -6.12 -12.32 12.01
C ARG A 182 -5.08 -12.53 10.91
N PHE A 183 -5.44 -12.33 9.64
CA PHE A 183 -4.48 -12.47 8.54
C PHE A 183 -3.34 -11.47 8.66
N ASN A 184 -3.64 -10.19 8.90
CA ASN A 184 -2.62 -9.14 9.01
C ASN A 184 -1.72 -9.34 10.25
N GLU A 185 -2.28 -9.81 11.37
CA GLU A 185 -1.51 -10.20 12.56
C GLU A 185 -0.57 -11.38 12.25
N GLN A 186 -1.08 -12.46 11.63
CA GLN A 186 -0.27 -13.61 11.23
C GLN A 186 0.85 -13.23 10.27
N MET A 187 0.58 -12.34 9.29
CA MET A 187 1.60 -11.85 8.37
C MET A 187 2.71 -11.07 9.09
N ARG A 188 2.36 -10.20 10.05
CA ARG A 188 3.34 -9.48 10.87
C ARG A 188 4.20 -10.43 11.70
N GLU A 189 3.56 -11.39 12.36
CA GLU A 189 4.23 -12.40 13.18
C GLU A 189 5.17 -13.26 12.34
N TRP A 190 4.69 -13.74 11.19
CA TRP A 190 5.48 -14.56 10.28
C TRP A 190 6.66 -13.79 9.70
N ALA A 191 6.45 -12.55 9.23
CA ALA A 191 7.55 -11.74 8.68
C ALA A 191 8.62 -11.47 9.74
N LYS A 192 8.21 -11.17 10.98
CA LYS A 192 9.13 -10.99 12.11
C LYS A 192 9.87 -12.28 12.46
N ALA A 193 9.18 -13.41 12.56
CA ALA A 193 9.77 -14.70 12.92
C ALA A 193 10.77 -15.20 11.86
N ASN A 194 10.54 -14.86 10.59
CA ASN A 194 11.38 -15.27 9.46
C ASN A 194 12.35 -14.17 8.99
N ASN A 195 12.46 -13.06 9.72
CA ASN A 195 13.33 -11.92 9.39
C ASN A 195 13.11 -11.43 7.94
N ARG A 196 11.85 -11.19 7.58
CA ARG A 196 11.44 -10.72 6.25
C ARG A 196 11.03 -9.25 6.27
N ILE A 197 11.21 -8.58 5.13
CA ILE A 197 10.80 -7.19 4.93
C ILE A 197 9.28 -7.17 4.78
N LEU A 198 8.61 -6.33 5.58
CA LEU A 198 7.16 -6.15 5.57
C LEU A 198 6.80 -4.72 5.17
N PHE A 199 5.95 -4.57 4.16
CA PHE A 199 5.22 -3.36 3.87
C PHE A 199 3.83 -3.45 4.52
N ASP A 200 3.68 -2.84 5.69
CA ASP A 200 2.48 -2.96 6.50
C ASP A 200 1.38 -1.97 6.06
N LEU A 201 0.80 -2.21 4.89
CA LEU A 201 -0.25 -1.37 4.32
C LEU A 201 -1.47 -1.24 5.25
N ALA A 202 -1.83 -2.31 5.95
CA ALA A 202 -2.92 -2.29 6.93
C ALA A 202 -2.66 -1.26 8.03
N ASP A 203 -1.46 -1.27 8.62
CA ASP A 203 -1.08 -0.31 9.67
C ASP A 203 -1.04 1.13 9.16
N ILE A 204 -0.47 1.33 7.96
CA ILE A 204 -0.38 2.63 7.28
C ILE A 204 -1.77 3.26 7.07
N LEU A 205 -2.77 2.44 6.73
CA LEU A 205 -4.12 2.92 6.39
C LEU A 205 -5.11 2.87 7.57
N SER A 206 -4.79 2.16 8.65
CA SER A 206 -5.63 2.09 9.86
C SER A 206 -5.27 3.09 10.94
N HIS A 207 -4.37 4.02 10.66
CA HIS A 207 -4.03 5.13 11.55
C HIS A 207 -4.19 6.47 10.84
N THR A 208 -4.80 7.42 11.52
CA THR A 208 -4.86 8.79 11.03
C THR A 208 -3.47 9.41 10.96
N SER A 209 -3.35 10.54 10.29
CA SER A 209 -2.08 11.28 10.16
C SER A 209 -1.47 11.74 11.49
N ASP A 210 -2.26 11.82 12.57
CA ASP A 210 -1.82 12.06 13.95
C ASP A 210 -1.66 10.78 14.79
N GLY A 211 -1.80 9.60 14.19
CA GLY A 211 -1.51 8.30 14.81
C GLY A 211 -2.68 7.67 15.57
N GLN A 212 -3.91 8.19 15.44
CA GLN A 212 -5.08 7.57 16.07
C GLN A 212 -5.54 6.35 15.28
N ALA A 213 -5.79 5.24 15.98
CA ALA A 213 -6.28 4.02 15.36
C ALA A 213 -7.73 4.18 14.86
N CYS A 214 -7.99 3.68 13.65
CA CYS A 214 -9.31 3.61 13.04
C CYS A 214 -9.82 2.17 13.16
N LEU A 215 -10.89 1.99 13.96
CA LEU A 215 -11.48 0.69 14.25
C LEU A 215 -12.94 0.63 13.77
N SER A 216 -13.40 -0.57 13.43
CA SER A 216 -14.82 -0.87 13.26
C SER A 216 -15.53 -0.92 14.61
N ASP A 217 -16.86 -1.02 14.61
CA ASP A 217 -17.66 -1.20 15.83
C ASP A 217 -17.29 -2.47 16.60
N SER A 218 -16.74 -3.47 15.91
CA SER A 218 -16.24 -4.73 16.52
C SER A 218 -14.78 -4.64 16.99
N GLY A 219 -14.13 -3.46 16.88
CA GLY A 219 -12.75 -3.25 17.29
C GLY A 219 -11.70 -3.74 16.29
N ASN A 220 -12.09 -4.14 15.08
CA ASN A 220 -11.13 -4.56 14.05
C ASN A 220 -10.53 -3.33 13.35
N PRO A 221 -9.24 -3.33 12.97
CA PRO A 221 -8.65 -2.27 12.16
C PRO A 221 -9.41 -2.08 10.84
N VAL A 222 -9.68 -0.82 10.49
CA VAL A 222 -10.30 -0.40 9.23
C VAL A 222 -9.55 0.77 8.65
N ILE A 223 -9.71 0.98 7.34
CA ILE A 223 -9.20 2.20 6.71
C ILE A 223 -9.79 3.46 7.36
N CYS A 224 -8.94 4.46 7.62
CA CYS A 224 -9.38 5.75 8.15
C CYS A 224 -10.20 6.56 7.14
N CYS A 225 -11.14 7.35 7.65
CA CYS A 225 -12.06 8.13 6.83
C CYS A 225 -11.36 9.23 6.02
N GLU A 226 -10.17 9.67 6.43
CA GLU A 226 -9.41 10.63 5.63
C GLU A 226 -8.78 10.02 4.37
N TYR A 227 -8.72 8.69 4.27
CA TYR A 227 -8.09 7.97 3.15
C TYR A 227 -9.08 7.49 2.09
N THR A 228 -10.37 7.44 2.41
CA THR A 228 -11.43 7.00 1.47
C THR A 228 -12.75 7.72 1.74
N THR A 229 -13.56 7.88 0.70
CA THR A 229 -14.96 8.32 0.81
C THR A 229 -15.94 7.18 0.61
N GLU A 230 -15.46 5.95 0.39
CA GLU A 230 -16.34 4.79 0.24
C GLU A 230 -16.94 4.42 1.60
N SER A 231 -18.20 3.99 1.62
CA SER A 231 -18.84 3.49 2.84
C SER A 231 -18.42 2.05 3.13
N GLU A 232 -18.32 1.22 2.10
CA GLU A 232 -18.01 -0.21 2.23
C GLU A 232 -16.58 -0.56 1.84
N GLY A 233 -16.06 0.09 0.80
CA GLY A 233 -14.80 -0.27 0.17
C GLY A 233 -13.57 0.34 0.84
N GLY A 234 -12.45 0.23 0.12
CA GLY A 234 -11.13 0.65 0.56
C GLY A 234 -10.37 1.45 -0.50
N HIS A 235 -11.02 1.87 -1.59
CA HIS A 235 -10.31 2.60 -2.64
C HIS A 235 -9.81 3.96 -2.15
N LEU A 236 -8.60 4.32 -2.57
CA LEU A 236 -7.89 5.54 -2.21
C LEU A 236 -8.02 6.63 -3.29
N GLY A 237 -9.09 6.58 -4.09
CA GLY A 237 -9.22 7.35 -5.33
C GLY A 237 -9.97 8.68 -5.23
N ALA A 238 -10.95 8.79 -4.34
CA ALA A 238 -11.83 9.96 -4.25
C ALA A 238 -11.15 11.17 -3.58
N VAL A 239 -10.47 10.90 -2.47
CA VAL A 239 -9.58 11.84 -1.78
C VAL A 239 -8.14 11.39 -1.97
N SER A 240 -7.22 12.35 -2.07
CA SER A 240 -5.84 12.04 -2.45
C SER A 240 -4.99 11.50 -1.30
N THR A 241 -5.40 11.73 -0.06
CA THR A 241 -4.55 11.47 1.12
C THR A 241 -4.17 10.00 1.26
N GLY A 242 -5.09 9.05 1.09
CA GLY A 242 -4.80 7.62 1.25
C GLY A 242 -3.72 7.13 0.29
N LYS A 243 -3.87 7.43 -1.00
CA LYS A 243 -2.87 7.05 -2.02
C LYS A 243 -1.55 7.77 -1.85
N LEU A 244 -1.57 9.04 -1.44
CA LEU A 244 -0.34 9.79 -1.16
C LEU A 244 0.39 9.20 0.04
N GLN A 245 -0.33 8.80 1.09
CA GLN A 245 0.23 8.18 2.28
C GLN A 245 0.90 6.84 1.93
N ALA A 246 0.20 5.96 1.21
CA ALA A 246 0.76 4.68 0.79
C ALA A 246 1.94 4.84 -0.20
N ALA A 247 1.87 5.78 -1.14
CA ALA A 247 2.97 6.07 -2.06
C ALA A 247 4.19 6.67 -1.33
N LYS A 248 3.98 7.56 -0.35
CA LYS A 248 5.05 8.08 0.51
C LYS A 248 5.70 6.96 1.33
N ALA A 249 4.92 6.00 1.83
CA ALA A 249 5.45 4.83 2.52
C ALA A 249 6.29 3.93 1.58
N MET A 250 5.89 3.79 0.31
CA MET A 250 6.70 3.08 -0.69
C MET A 250 8.08 3.72 -0.88
N TRP A 251 8.13 5.05 -0.96
CA TRP A 251 9.40 5.77 -1.03
C TRP A 251 10.25 5.61 0.23
N VAL A 252 9.63 5.56 1.41
CA VAL A 252 10.33 5.26 2.67
C VAL A 252 10.93 3.85 2.63
N LEU A 253 10.17 2.84 2.19
CA LEU A 253 10.66 1.47 2.00
C LEU A 253 11.87 1.44 1.05
N LEU A 254 11.76 2.06 -0.12
CA LEU A 254 12.83 2.07 -1.12
C LEU A 254 14.08 2.81 -0.61
N ALA A 255 13.90 3.93 0.09
CA ALA A 255 15.02 4.64 0.71
C ALA A 255 15.71 3.78 1.78
N GLN A 256 14.94 3.03 2.59
CA GLN A 256 15.51 2.10 3.58
C GLN A 256 16.29 0.96 2.93
N LEU A 257 15.76 0.39 1.84
CA LEU A 257 16.46 -0.63 1.04
C LEU A 257 17.68 -0.08 0.32
N ALA A 258 17.71 1.23 0.02
CA ALA A 258 18.90 1.95 -0.44
C ALA A 258 19.91 2.27 0.68
N GLY A 259 19.65 1.83 1.92
CA GLY A 259 20.52 1.96 3.08
C GLY A 259 20.24 3.18 3.96
N TRP A 260 19.08 3.84 3.80
CA TRP A 260 18.67 4.90 4.72
C TRP A 260 18.21 4.30 6.05
N GLN A 261 18.80 4.73 7.15
CA GLN A 261 18.38 4.31 8.49
C GLN A 261 17.84 5.53 9.25
N PRO A 262 16.53 5.82 9.16
CA PRO A 262 15.94 6.86 9.97
C PRO A 262 16.12 6.45 11.43
N ASN A 263 16.84 7.25 12.20
CA ASN A 263 17.16 7.06 13.63
C ASN A 263 18.42 6.24 13.97
N LEU A 264 19.37 6.05 13.05
CA LEU A 264 20.76 5.91 13.50
C LEU A 264 21.25 7.28 14.01
N PRO A 265 21.92 7.35 15.17
CA PRO A 265 22.55 8.58 15.64
C PRO A 265 23.63 9.09 14.67
#